data_AF-A0A450SFE0-F1
#
_entry.id   AF-A0A450SFE0-F1
#
_cell.length_a   1.000
_cell.length_b   1.000
_cell.length_c   1.000
_cell.angle_alpha   90.00
_cell.angle_beta   90.00
_cell.angle_gamma   90.00
#
_symmetry.space_group_name_H-M   'P 1'
#
loop_
_entity.id
_entity.type
_entity.pdbx_description
1 polymer ?
#
loop_
_entity_poly.entity_id
_entity_poly.type
_entity_poly.pdbx_seq_one_letter_code
_entity_poly.pdbx_strand_id
1 'polypeptide(L)'
;MNGIEKDTISGLRDLYHSDDRPWVVAFSGGKDSTLLLQLVFDLLLSLRDRQLVDGKTKPVHVIASDTRVEAPNIAAYLKEVLARIEAGGKQHGLNLPVHSVTPEPQESFWGKLIGKGYPSPTRWFRWCTTNMKIRPTRRAIEKITREAGSVILLLGTRIDESSERGKRMRDRAYTSRGLNPHHEIPNALVATPIADWGTDQVWEYLFNHNPPPWGGSHDFLLDLYRQAAGGECPVVLDLDTPSCGGSRFGCWTCTVVKEDKSMQGFIDSGETWMQPLAEFRNWLKEVREMPECRLAVRRDGSDGPGPFSPECRKEILEKLLKIERDLGLTLVSDEELRYIQTEWRREFDLAEAATALAYRYGRRIEDNTQGMMNIKLPSIEQQVLDDLIAEHAVNPDLVDKLLRLVLYDYKDLYRNKAALQREIAKRIEVSLKQTDSSVRSGNLLTE
;
A
#
# COMPACT_ATOMS: atom_id res chain seq x y z
N MET A 1 -28.50 -12.90 -21.43
CA MET A 1 -28.61 -11.96 -20.29
C MET A 1 -29.43 -12.61 -19.21
N ASN A 2 -28.75 -12.97 -18.12
CA ASN A 2 -29.36 -13.46 -16.90
C ASN A 2 -30.26 -12.35 -16.28
N GLY A 3 -31.32 -12.70 -15.53
CA GLY A 3 -32.26 -11.71 -14.97
C GLY A 3 -31.56 -10.62 -14.15
N ILE A 4 -30.61 -11.04 -13.31
CA ILE A 4 -29.81 -10.16 -12.44
C ILE A 4 -28.97 -9.13 -13.21
N GLU A 5 -28.48 -9.48 -14.40
CA GLU A 5 -27.67 -8.60 -15.25
C GLU A 5 -28.51 -7.43 -15.76
N LYS A 6 -29.72 -7.73 -16.25
CA LYS A 6 -30.66 -6.70 -16.74
C LYS A 6 -31.10 -5.77 -15.62
N ASP A 7 -31.43 -6.33 -14.46
CA ASP A 7 -31.85 -5.55 -13.29
C ASP A 7 -30.72 -4.62 -12.82
N THR A 8 -29.49 -5.13 -12.79
CA THR A 8 -28.30 -4.34 -12.42
C THR A 8 -28.04 -3.20 -13.40
N ILE A 9 -28.08 -3.47 -14.72
CA ILE A 9 -27.89 -2.44 -15.75
C ILE A 9 -29.01 -1.40 -15.70
N SER A 10 -30.26 -1.82 -15.45
CA SER A 10 -31.39 -0.89 -15.29
C SER A 10 -31.19 0.01 -14.07
N GLY A 11 -30.84 -0.56 -12.92
CA GLY A 11 -30.57 0.21 -11.70
C GLY A 11 -29.39 1.18 -11.86
N LEU A 12 -28.33 0.77 -12.54
CA LEU A 12 -27.21 1.65 -12.90
C LEU A 12 -27.68 2.79 -13.83
N ARG A 13 -28.49 2.50 -14.85
CA ARG A 13 -29.03 3.52 -15.77
C ARG A 13 -29.88 4.55 -15.02
N ASP A 14 -30.78 4.10 -14.15
CA ASP A 14 -31.63 4.99 -13.35
C ASP A 14 -30.79 5.86 -12.43
N LEU A 15 -29.79 5.28 -11.76
CA LEU A 15 -28.85 6.03 -10.92
C LEU A 15 -28.04 7.04 -11.74
N TYR A 16 -27.60 6.67 -12.94
CA TYR A 16 -26.79 7.53 -13.82
C TYR A 16 -27.54 8.81 -14.18
N HIS A 17 -28.82 8.69 -14.51
CA HIS A 17 -29.69 9.82 -14.87
C HIS A 17 -30.29 10.58 -13.67
N SER A 18 -30.14 10.07 -12.44
CA SER A 18 -30.77 10.66 -11.26
C SER A 18 -30.15 11.99 -10.79
N ASP A 19 -28.92 12.28 -11.20
CA ASP A 19 -28.17 13.51 -10.96
C ASP A 19 -26.93 13.64 -11.87
N ASP A 20 -26.21 14.75 -11.76
CA ASP A 20 -24.98 15.05 -12.53
C ASP A 20 -23.68 14.75 -11.76
N ARG A 21 -23.73 14.17 -10.56
CA ARG A 21 -22.53 13.96 -9.72
C ARG A 21 -21.56 12.96 -10.36
N PRO A 22 -20.27 13.27 -10.51
CA PRO A 22 -19.31 12.31 -11.06
C PRO A 22 -19.37 10.95 -10.38
N TRP A 23 -19.24 9.90 -11.17
CA TRP A 23 -19.09 8.56 -10.64
C TRP A 23 -17.62 8.26 -10.40
N VAL A 24 -17.33 7.50 -9.35
CA VAL A 24 -16.00 6.95 -9.07
C VAL A 24 -16.15 5.44 -8.94
N VAL A 25 -15.59 4.68 -9.86
CA VAL A 25 -15.51 3.22 -9.79
C VAL A 25 -14.22 2.84 -9.06
N ALA A 26 -14.35 2.23 -7.87
CA ALA A 26 -13.20 1.67 -7.18
C ALA A 26 -12.81 0.33 -7.81
N PHE A 27 -11.65 0.29 -8.46
CA PHE A 27 -11.18 -0.87 -9.21
C PHE A 27 -9.96 -1.50 -8.53
N SER A 28 -9.97 -2.81 -8.31
CA SER A 28 -8.85 -3.53 -7.67
C SER A 28 -8.25 -4.63 -8.54
N GLY A 29 -8.73 -4.82 -9.77
CA GLY A 29 -8.30 -5.93 -10.63
C GLY A 29 -8.82 -7.30 -10.21
N GLY A 30 -9.67 -7.39 -9.18
CA GLY A 30 -10.32 -8.63 -8.76
C GLY A 30 -11.67 -8.83 -9.45
N LYS A 31 -12.18 -10.06 -9.45
CA LYS A 31 -13.42 -10.47 -10.16
C LYS A 31 -14.59 -9.51 -9.98
N ASP A 32 -14.88 -9.11 -8.74
CA ASP A 32 -16.07 -8.31 -8.42
C ASP A 32 -15.93 -6.86 -8.93
N SER A 33 -14.72 -6.29 -8.82
CA SER A 33 -14.43 -4.96 -9.36
C SER A 33 -14.38 -4.94 -10.89
N THR A 34 -13.93 -6.03 -11.52
CA THR A 34 -13.92 -6.20 -12.97
C THR A 34 -15.32 -6.29 -13.53
N LEU A 35 -16.19 -7.12 -12.91
CA LEU A 35 -17.61 -7.21 -13.25
C LEU A 35 -18.28 -5.83 -13.18
N LEU A 36 -18.14 -5.13 -12.05
CA LEU A 36 -18.75 -3.82 -11.86
C LEU A 36 -18.29 -2.82 -12.93
N LEU A 37 -16.98 -2.76 -13.20
CA LEU A 37 -16.44 -1.86 -14.20
C LEU A 37 -16.96 -2.20 -15.60
N GLN A 38 -17.08 -3.49 -15.94
CA GLN A 38 -17.61 -3.93 -17.22
C GLN A 38 -19.07 -3.52 -17.42
N LEU A 39 -19.93 -3.75 -16.41
CA LEU A 39 -21.31 -3.30 -16.44
C LEU A 39 -21.43 -1.77 -16.61
N VAL A 40 -20.57 -1.01 -15.93
CA VAL A 40 -20.51 0.46 -16.08
C VAL A 40 -20.04 0.86 -17.48
N PHE A 41 -19.02 0.19 -18.02
CA PHE A 41 -18.51 0.48 -19.36
C PHE A 41 -19.56 0.18 -20.44
N ASP A 42 -20.25 -0.95 -20.34
CA ASP A 42 -21.35 -1.33 -21.25
C ASP A 42 -22.50 -0.34 -21.17
N LEU A 43 -22.85 0.14 -19.97
CA LEU A 43 -23.83 1.21 -19.80
C LEU A 43 -23.38 2.48 -20.55
N LEU A 44 -22.14 2.92 -20.36
CA LEU A 44 -21.61 4.10 -21.02
C LEU A 44 -21.61 3.97 -22.55
N LEU A 45 -21.27 2.80 -23.08
CA LEU A 45 -21.39 2.51 -24.51
C LEU A 45 -22.84 2.62 -24.99
N SER A 46 -23.80 2.08 -24.24
CA SER A 46 -25.23 2.16 -24.59
C SER A 46 -25.78 3.60 -24.57
N LEU A 47 -25.16 4.50 -23.82
CA LEU A 47 -25.57 5.90 -23.68
C LEU A 47 -24.80 6.84 -24.62
N ARG A 48 -23.68 6.40 -25.20
CA ARG A 48 -22.74 7.22 -25.98
C ARG A 48 -23.44 8.05 -27.06
N ASP A 49 -24.23 7.42 -27.91
CA ASP A 49 -24.81 8.10 -29.09
C ASP A 49 -25.80 9.20 -28.68
N ARG A 50 -26.52 9.03 -27.56
CA ARG A 50 -27.39 10.08 -27.00
C ARG A 50 -26.58 11.22 -26.38
N GLN A 51 -25.52 10.89 -25.64
CA GLN A 51 -24.67 11.89 -24.99
C GLN A 51 -23.90 12.76 -26.00
N LEU A 52 -23.52 12.19 -27.15
CA LEU A 52 -22.92 12.93 -28.26
C LEU A 52 -23.87 13.97 -28.86
N VAL A 53 -25.19 13.70 -28.84
CA VAL A 53 -26.23 14.62 -29.33
C VAL A 53 -26.51 15.73 -28.30
N ASP A 54 -26.62 15.38 -27.02
CA ASP A 54 -26.96 16.33 -25.95
C ASP A 54 -25.78 17.20 -25.49
N GLY A 55 -24.55 16.84 -25.88
CA GLY A 55 -23.31 17.57 -25.58
C GLY A 55 -22.87 17.52 -24.11
N LYS A 56 -23.52 16.70 -23.27
CA LYS A 56 -23.20 16.54 -21.84
C LYS A 56 -22.87 15.08 -21.51
N THR A 57 -21.63 14.83 -21.11
CA THR A 57 -21.16 13.53 -20.63
C THR A 57 -20.85 13.62 -19.15
N LYS A 58 -21.58 12.87 -18.32
CA LYS A 58 -21.30 12.75 -16.89
C LYS A 58 -19.96 12.00 -16.71
N PRO A 59 -18.96 12.60 -16.04
CA PRO A 59 -17.66 11.97 -15.90
C PRO A 59 -17.73 10.72 -15.00
N VAL A 60 -17.09 9.65 -15.44
CA VAL A 60 -16.92 8.41 -14.67
C VAL A 60 -15.44 8.16 -14.46
N HIS A 61 -14.97 8.33 -13.23
CA HIS A 61 -13.58 8.12 -12.88
C HIS A 61 -13.35 6.67 -12.48
N VAL A 62 -12.34 6.01 -13.04
CA VAL A 62 -11.86 4.71 -12.54
C VAL A 62 -10.68 4.97 -11.63
N ILE A 63 -10.73 4.54 -10.37
CA ILE A 63 -9.62 4.70 -9.42
C ILE A 63 -9.14 3.33 -8.99
N ALA A 64 -7.86 3.05 -9.22
CA ALA A 64 -7.18 1.87 -8.73
C ALA A 64 -6.05 2.23 -7.78
N SER A 65 -5.98 1.55 -6.64
CA SER A 65 -4.94 1.75 -5.63
C SER A 65 -3.82 0.74 -5.83
N ASP A 66 -2.67 1.22 -6.28
CA ASP A 66 -1.44 0.44 -6.32
C ASP A 66 -0.69 0.62 -4.99
N THR A 67 -0.57 -0.47 -4.22
CA THR A 67 0.10 -0.46 -2.92
C THR A 67 1.63 -0.53 -3.03
N ARG A 68 2.19 -0.72 -4.25
CA ARG A 68 3.61 -0.97 -4.53
C ARG A 68 4.18 -2.27 -3.95
N VAL A 69 3.33 -3.12 -3.36
CA VAL A 69 3.74 -4.40 -2.73
C VAL A 69 2.81 -5.56 -3.10
N GLU A 70 1.97 -5.40 -4.13
CA GLU A 70 1.27 -6.54 -4.73
C GLU A 70 2.28 -7.48 -5.40
N ALA A 71 1.93 -8.76 -5.56
CA ALA A 71 2.81 -9.71 -6.26
C ALA A 71 3.18 -9.16 -7.66
N PRO A 72 4.45 -9.28 -8.13
CA PRO A 72 4.87 -8.51 -9.31
C PRO A 72 4.12 -8.87 -10.60
N ASN A 73 3.72 -10.13 -10.78
CA ASN A 73 2.86 -10.57 -11.87
C ASN A 73 1.46 -9.91 -11.82
N ILE A 74 0.87 -9.80 -10.62
CA ILE A 74 -0.41 -9.13 -10.40
C ILE A 74 -0.30 -7.62 -10.62
N ALA A 75 0.78 -7.00 -10.16
CA ALA A 75 1.04 -5.58 -10.39
C ALA A 75 1.18 -5.26 -11.89
N ALA A 76 1.90 -6.11 -12.63
CA ALA A 76 2.03 -6.00 -14.09
C ALA A 76 0.67 -6.14 -14.80
N TYR A 77 -0.10 -7.17 -14.45
CA TYR A 77 -1.45 -7.38 -14.97
C TYR A 77 -2.37 -6.17 -14.70
N LEU A 78 -2.42 -5.67 -13.46
CA LEU A 78 -3.25 -4.51 -13.11
C LEU A 78 -2.88 -3.27 -13.92
N LYS A 79 -1.57 -3.02 -14.10
CA LYS A 79 -1.07 -1.91 -14.92
C LYS A 79 -1.51 -2.04 -16.38
N GLU A 80 -1.43 -3.24 -16.94
CA GLU A 80 -1.87 -3.50 -18.32
C GLU A 80 -3.37 -3.30 -18.49
N VAL A 81 -4.19 -3.84 -17.58
CA VAL A 81 -5.64 -3.71 -17.62
C VAL A 81 -6.07 -2.24 -17.52
N LEU A 82 -5.45 -1.46 -16.62
CA LEU A 82 -5.72 -0.02 -16.52
C LEU A 82 -5.39 0.73 -17.82
N ALA A 83 -4.27 0.41 -18.46
CA ALA A 83 -3.91 1.00 -19.74
C ALA A 83 -4.92 0.63 -20.85
N ARG A 84 -5.42 -0.61 -20.87
CA ARG A 84 -6.46 -1.06 -21.80
C ARG A 84 -7.79 -0.34 -21.54
N ILE A 85 -8.21 -0.20 -20.28
CA ILE A 85 -9.42 0.54 -19.91
C ILE A 85 -9.33 2.00 -20.39
N GLU A 86 -8.19 2.66 -20.17
CA GLU A 86 -7.97 4.04 -20.61
C GLU A 86 -7.99 4.15 -22.14
N ALA A 87 -7.32 3.24 -22.83
CA ALA A 87 -7.29 3.19 -24.30
C ALA A 87 -8.69 2.92 -24.88
N GLY A 88 -9.44 1.95 -24.34
CA GLY A 88 -10.80 1.64 -24.74
C GLY A 88 -11.76 2.80 -24.50
N GLY A 89 -11.64 3.47 -23.35
CA GLY A 89 -12.39 4.70 -23.06
C GLY A 89 -12.16 5.79 -24.12
N LYS A 90 -10.90 6.04 -24.48
CA LYS A 90 -10.53 7.00 -25.54
C LYS A 90 -11.04 6.57 -26.91
N GLN A 91 -10.87 5.30 -27.28
CA GLN A 91 -11.32 4.75 -28.57
C GLN A 91 -12.84 4.89 -28.76
N HIS A 92 -13.61 4.71 -27.70
CA HIS A 92 -15.06 4.83 -27.74
C HIS A 92 -15.58 6.25 -27.43
N GLY A 93 -14.71 7.23 -27.21
CA GLY A 93 -15.09 8.61 -26.91
C GLY A 93 -15.81 8.77 -25.57
N LEU A 94 -15.53 7.90 -24.60
CA LEU A 94 -16.15 7.93 -23.27
C LEU A 94 -15.44 8.93 -22.35
N ASN A 95 -16.21 9.64 -21.53
CA ASN A 95 -15.67 10.47 -20.44
C ASN A 95 -15.29 9.58 -19.24
N LEU A 96 -14.25 8.75 -19.43
CA LEU A 96 -13.79 7.73 -18.48
C LEU A 96 -12.34 7.96 -18.02
N PRO A 97 -12.02 8.99 -17.21
CA PRO A 97 -10.66 9.20 -16.71
C PRO A 97 -10.20 8.06 -15.79
N VAL A 98 -9.05 7.45 -16.08
CA VAL A 98 -8.45 6.37 -15.28
C VAL A 98 -7.33 6.91 -14.41
N HIS A 99 -7.35 6.60 -13.11
CA HIS A 99 -6.40 7.07 -12.11
C HIS A 99 -5.77 5.87 -11.40
N SER A 100 -4.45 5.73 -11.51
CA SER A 100 -3.67 4.87 -10.62
C SER A 100 -3.12 5.71 -9.47
N VAL A 101 -3.46 5.34 -8.23
CA VAL A 101 -3.03 6.07 -7.04
C VAL A 101 -2.08 5.22 -6.22
N THR A 102 -0.97 5.81 -5.81
CA THR A 102 0.06 5.14 -4.98
C THR A 102 0.20 5.83 -3.63
N PRO A 103 0.64 5.11 -2.58
CA PRO A 103 1.07 5.74 -1.34
C PRO A 103 2.24 6.70 -1.57
N GLU A 104 2.26 7.79 -0.80
CA GLU A 104 3.45 8.61 -0.68
C GLU A 104 4.57 7.82 0.02
N PRO A 105 5.86 8.17 -0.16
CA PRO A 105 6.96 7.44 0.46
C PRO A 105 6.80 7.23 1.98
N GLN A 106 6.29 8.23 2.72
CA GLN A 106 6.01 8.15 4.15
C GLN A 106 4.84 7.24 4.56
N GLU A 107 4.00 6.85 3.61
CA GLU A 107 2.84 5.97 3.76
C GLU A 107 3.11 4.55 3.26
N SER A 108 4.11 4.41 2.39
CA SER A 108 4.53 3.15 1.78
C SER A 108 4.96 2.08 2.79
N PHE A 109 4.99 0.83 2.35
CA PHE A 109 5.43 -0.28 3.19
C PHE A 109 6.87 -0.09 3.65
N TRP A 110 7.78 0.21 2.72
CA TRP A 110 9.20 0.36 3.01
C TRP A 110 9.50 1.65 3.78
N GLY A 111 8.80 2.75 3.50
CA GLY A 111 8.95 3.96 4.30
C GLY A 111 8.52 3.79 5.76
N LYS A 112 7.44 3.03 6.02
CA LYS A 112 7.04 2.70 7.40
C LYS A 112 7.98 1.70 8.05
N LEU A 113 8.27 0.58 7.38
CA LEU A 113 9.00 -0.54 7.96
C LEU A 113 10.51 -0.26 8.03
N ILE A 114 11.14 0.13 6.94
CA ILE A 114 12.59 0.38 6.85
C ILE A 114 12.89 1.81 7.32
N GLY A 115 12.16 2.81 6.82
CA GLY A 115 12.41 4.21 7.19
C GLY A 115 12.13 4.45 8.68
N LYS A 116 10.90 4.16 9.12
CA LYS A 116 10.44 4.38 10.50
C LYS A 116 10.56 3.17 11.43
N GLY A 117 11.07 2.02 10.98
CA GLY A 117 11.21 0.85 11.85
C GLY A 117 9.89 0.24 12.34
N TYR A 118 8.75 0.48 11.66
CA TYR A 118 7.49 -0.14 12.08
C TYR A 118 7.60 -1.66 11.98
N PRO A 119 7.14 -2.44 12.99
CA PRO A 119 7.02 -3.89 12.81
C PRO A 119 6.16 -4.23 11.60
N SER A 120 6.47 -5.35 10.95
CA SER A 120 5.64 -5.91 9.90
C SER A 120 4.20 -6.15 10.41
N PRO A 121 3.15 -5.90 9.60
CA PRO A 121 1.77 -5.92 10.09
C PRO A 121 1.33 -7.23 10.77
N THR A 122 0.54 -7.11 11.84
CA THR A 122 -0.08 -8.24 12.57
C THR A 122 -1.60 -8.13 12.53
N ARG A 123 -2.33 -9.10 13.10
CA ARG A 123 -3.80 -8.99 13.21
C ARG A 123 -4.24 -7.74 13.99
N TRP A 124 -3.48 -7.36 15.02
CA TRP A 124 -3.78 -6.27 15.95
C TRP A 124 -3.11 -4.94 15.58
N PHE A 125 -2.05 -4.98 14.79
CA PHE A 125 -1.31 -3.80 14.34
C PHE A 125 -1.25 -3.74 12.81
N ARG A 126 -2.38 -3.35 12.21
CA ARG A 126 -2.55 -3.24 10.75
C ARG A 126 -2.49 -1.79 10.29
N TRP A 127 -1.29 -1.29 10.07
CA TRP A 127 -1.09 0.06 9.56
C TRP A 127 -1.16 0.14 8.02
N CYS A 128 -0.97 -0.97 7.30
CA CYS A 128 -0.86 -0.99 5.85
C CYS A 128 -2.16 -0.55 5.14
N THR A 129 -3.34 -1.04 5.54
CA THR A 129 -4.61 -0.70 4.86
C THR A 129 -4.87 0.80 4.84
N THR A 130 -4.80 1.46 5.98
CA THR A 130 -5.08 2.89 6.07
C THR A 130 -4.07 3.72 5.29
N ASN A 131 -2.76 3.44 5.47
CA ASN A 131 -1.71 4.23 4.83
C ASN A 131 -1.64 3.98 3.32
N MET A 132 -1.77 2.73 2.88
CA MET A 132 -1.44 2.33 1.51
C MET A 132 -2.65 2.21 0.59
N LYS A 133 -3.86 1.97 1.13
CA LYS A 133 -5.09 1.85 0.33
C LYS A 133 -6.05 3.03 0.54
N ILE A 134 -6.34 3.36 1.80
CA ILE A 134 -7.39 4.35 2.10
C ILE A 134 -6.92 5.77 1.81
N ARG A 135 -5.77 6.20 2.35
CA ARG A 135 -5.28 7.58 2.17
C ARG A 135 -5.04 7.98 0.71
N PRO A 136 -4.38 7.17 -0.13
CA PRO A 136 -4.15 7.54 -1.53
C PRO A 136 -5.45 7.67 -2.32
N THR A 137 -6.35 6.71 -2.14
CA THR A 137 -7.69 6.72 -2.75
C THR A 137 -8.49 7.94 -2.29
N ARG A 138 -8.47 8.24 -1.00
CA ARG A 138 -9.15 9.39 -0.43
C ARG A 138 -8.63 10.71 -1.03
N ARG A 139 -7.31 10.91 -1.13
CA ARG A 139 -6.73 12.12 -1.75
C ARG A 139 -7.22 12.32 -3.18
N ALA A 140 -7.31 11.24 -3.96
CA ALA A 140 -7.79 11.30 -5.34
C ALA A 140 -9.28 11.63 -5.42
N ILE A 141 -10.10 11.00 -4.58
CA ILE A 141 -11.54 11.30 -4.51
C ILE A 141 -11.78 12.73 -4.03
N GLU A 142 -11.06 13.21 -3.01
CA GLU A 142 -11.18 14.58 -2.51
C GLU A 142 -10.85 15.62 -3.58
N LYS A 143 -9.88 15.35 -4.47
CA LYS A 143 -9.59 16.21 -5.61
C LYS A 143 -10.79 16.35 -6.55
N ILE A 144 -11.45 15.24 -6.88
CA ILE A 144 -12.65 15.21 -7.73
C ILE A 144 -13.83 15.90 -7.02
N THR A 145 -14.06 15.57 -5.75
CA THR A 145 -15.14 16.14 -4.94
C THR A 145 -14.98 17.65 -4.75
N ARG A 146 -13.76 18.17 -4.66
CA ARG A 146 -13.51 19.62 -4.55
C ARG A 146 -13.94 20.38 -5.80
N GLU A 147 -13.82 19.76 -6.97
CA GLU A 147 -14.21 20.36 -8.26
C GLU A 147 -15.72 20.21 -8.52
N ALA A 148 -16.30 19.06 -8.15
CA ALA A 148 -17.69 18.71 -8.45
C ALA A 148 -18.69 18.88 -7.28
N GLY A 149 -18.21 19.23 -6.09
CA GLY A 149 -18.98 19.33 -4.85
C GLY A 149 -19.31 18.00 -4.17
N SER A 150 -19.67 16.97 -4.94
CA SER A 150 -20.01 15.62 -4.44
C SER A 150 -19.84 14.55 -5.51
N VAL A 151 -19.62 13.30 -5.10
CA VAL A 151 -19.42 12.15 -6.00
C VAL A 151 -20.24 10.93 -5.57
N ILE A 152 -20.49 10.01 -6.52
CA ILE A 152 -21.04 8.68 -6.26
C ILE A 152 -19.93 7.64 -6.42
N LEU A 153 -19.50 7.02 -5.32
CA LEU A 153 -18.53 5.94 -5.26
C LEU A 153 -19.22 4.58 -5.48
N LEU A 154 -18.92 3.94 -6.59
CA LEU A 154 -19.38 2.59 -6.94
C LEU A 154 -18.38 1.56 -6.40
N LEU A 155 -18.86 0.65 -5.56
CA LEU A 155 -18.05 -0.42 -4.96
C LEU A 155 -18.55 -1.81 -5.38
N GLY A 156 -17.61 -2.67 -5.78
CA GLY A 156 -17.88 -4.06 -6.18
C GLY A 156 -18.10 -5.01 -5.00
N THR A 157 -18.90 -4.62 -4.01
CA THR A 157 -19.02 -5.37 -2.75
C THR A 157 -20.32 -6.16 -2.72
N ARG A 158 -20.24 -7.45 -2.36
CA ARG A 158 -21.36 -8.39 -2.38
C ARG A 158 -21.75 -8.86 -0.98
N ILE A 159 -23.03 -9.16 -0.80
CA ILE A 159 -23.58 -9.70 0.45
C ILE A 159 -23.02 -11.11 0.73
N ASP A 160 -22.86 -11.90 -0.34
CA ASP A 160 -22.35 -13.28 -0.33
C ASP A 160 -20.83 -13.36 -0.07
N GLU A 161 -20.11 -12.23 0.03
CA GLU A 161 -18.65 -12.25 0.26
C GLU A 161 -18.28 -12.69 1.68
N SER A 162 -19.08 -12.33 2.69
CA SER A 162 -18.96 -12.87 4.05
C SER A 162 -20.22 -12.63 4.87
N SER A 163 -20.51 -13.51 5.82
CA SER A 163 -21.67 -13.39 6.73
C SER A 163 -21.68 -12.07 7.50
N GLU A 164 -20.51 -11.64 8.01
CA GLU A 164 -20.36 -10.36 8.71
C GLU A 164 -20.52 -9.15 7.79
N ARG A 165 -20.02 -9.22 6.54
CA ARG A 165 -20.15 -8.14 5.57
C ARG A 165 -21.60 -8.01 5.11
N GLY A 166 -22.25 -9.13 4.83
CA GLY A 166 -23.67 -9.19 4.48
C GLY A 166 -24.56 -8.62 5.59
N LYS A 167 -24.27 -8.92 6.86
CA LYS A 167 -24.98 -8.31 8.00
C LYS A 167 -24.80 -6.79 8.03
N ARG A 168 -23.56 -6.29 7.93
CA ARG A 168 -23.28 -4.84 7.88
C ARG A 168 -23.90 -4.13 6.67
N MET A 169 -24.06 -4.82 5.54
CA MET A 169 -24.72 -4.27 4.35
C MET A 169 -26.24 -4.19 4.53
N ARG A 170 -26.85 -5.19 5.18
CA ARG A 170 -28.30 -5.19 5.49
C ARG A 170 -28.67 -4.18 6.58
N ASP A 171 -27.77 -3.97 7.54
CA ASP A 171 -28.00 -3.05 8.67
C ASP A 171 -27.85 -1.55 8.30
N ARG A 172 -27.48 -1.23 7.05
CA ARG A 172 -27.36 0.17 6.59
C ARG A 172 -28.72 0.72 6.16
N ALA A 173 -29.07 1.89 6.68
CA ALA A 173 -30.24 2.65 6.24
C ALA A 173 -29.97 3.26 4.86
N TYR A 174 -30.48 2.62 3.81
CA TYR A 174 -30.42 3.15 2.46
C TYR A 174 -31.28 4.41 2.35
N THR A 175 -30.77 5.43 1.66
CA THR A 175 -31.63 6.50 1.13
C THR A 175 -32.63 5.90 0.14
N SER A 176 -33.67 6.66 -0.24
CA SER A 176 -34.64 6.24 -1.26
C SER A 176 -34.03 5.85 -2.61
N ARG A 177 -32.75 6.19 -2.84
CA ARG A 177 -31.98 5.87 -4.05
C ARG A 177 -30.93 4.77 -3.86
N GLY A 178 -30.95 4.05 -2.74
CA GLY A 178 -29.95 3.01 -2.46
C GLY A 178 -28.54 3.53 -2.13
N LEU A 179 -28.40 4.83 -1.87
CA LEU A 179 -27.10 5.46 -1.57
C LEU A 179 -26.87 5.60 -0.05
N ASN A 180 -25.62 5.47 0.37
CA ASN A 180 -25.17 5.67 1.75
C ASN A 180 -24.00 6.66 1.81
N PRO A 181 -23.92 7.58 2.78
CA PRO A 181 -22.73 8.42 2.93
C PRO A 181 -21.49 7.56 3.25
N HIS A 182 -20.35 7.90 2.64
CA HIS A 182 -19.08 7.28 2.99
C HIS A 182 -18.61 7.78 4.36
N HIS A 183 -18.19 6.87 5.25
CA HIS A 183 -17.86 7.20 6.64
C HIS A 183 -16.55 8.00 6.78
N GLU A 184 -15.60 7.81 5.87
CA GLU A 184 -14.28 8.47 5.91
C GLU A 184 -14.06 9.56 4.85
N ILE A 185 -14.93 9.68 3.84
CA ILE A 185 -14.74 10.59 2.69
C ILE A 185 -15.92 11.55 2.64
N PRO A 186 -15.72 12.82 3.02
CA PRO A 186 -16.79 13.82 2.98
C PRO A 186 -17.38 13.96 1.57
N ASN A 187 -18.69 14.18 1.50
CA ASN A 187 -19.45 14.40 0.26
C ASN A 187 -19.37 13.28 -0.79
N ALA A 188 -18.96 12.06 -0.39
CA ALA A 188 -19.05 10.86 -1.22
C ALA A 188 -20.25 10.00 -0.80
N LEU A 189 -21.10 9.66 -1.76
CA LEU A 189 -22.20 8.71 -1.61
C LEU A 189 -21.78 7.36 -2.18
N VAL A 190 -22.08 6.27 -1.50
CA VAL A 190 -21.69 4.90 -1.87
C VAL A 190 -22.87 4.18 -2.48
N ALA A 191 -22.64 3.55 -3.64
CA ALA A 191 -23.54 2.57 -4.22
C ALA A 191 -22.84 1.22 -4.35
N THR A 192 -23.59 0.14 -4.20
CA THR A 192 -23.10 -1.25 -4.33
C THR A 192 -23.95 -2.01 -5.34
N PRO A 193 -23.78 -1.75 -6.65
CA PRO A 193 -24.72 -2.21 -7.68
C PRO A 193 -24.77 -3.74 -7.82
N ILE A 194 -23.69 -4.41 -7.45
CA ILE A 194 -23.58 -5.87 -7.54
C ILE A 194 -23.82 -6.57 -6.19
N ALA A 195 -24.44 -5.90 -5.21
CA ALA A 195 -24.61 -6.41 -3.85
C ALA A 195 -25.23 -7.82 -3.79
N ASP A 196 -26.21 -8.07 -4.64
CA ASP A 196 -27.01 -9.31 -4.67
C ASP A 196 -26.45 -10.39 -5.61
N TRP A 197 -25.31 -10.14 -6.26
CA TRP A 197 -24.69 -11.13 -7.15
C TRP A 197 -24.10 -12.29 -6.35
N GLY A 198 -24.37 -13.51 -6.79
CA GLY A 198 -23.72 -14.74 -6.33
C GLY A 198 -22.35 -14.92 -6.96
N THR A 199 -21.50 -15.73 -6.35
CA THR A 199 -20.13 -15.96 -6.86
C THR A 199 -20.13 -16.60 -8.26
N ASP A 200 -21.01 -17.55 -8.53
CA ASP A 200 -21.10 -18.20 -9.84
C ASP A 200 -21.61 -17.26 -10.93
N GLN A 201 -22.55 -16.38 -10.59
CA GLN A 201 -23.07 -15.36 -11.52
C GLN A 201 -21.97 -14.38 -11.94
N VAL A 202 -21.07 -14.02 -11.03
CA VAL A 202 -19.90 -13.17 -11.34
C VAL A 202 -19.01 -13.87 -12.36
N TRP A 203 -18.69 -15.15 -12.14
CA TRP A 203 -17.82 -15.91 -13.03
C TRP A 203 -18.46 -16.18 -14.38
N GLU A 204 -19.73 -16.58 -14.39
CA GLU A 204 -20.53 -16.78 -15.60
C GLU A 204 -20.54 -15.51 -16.46
N TYR A 205 -20.76 -14.34 -15.85
CA TYR A 205 -20.74 -13.08 -16.58
C TYR A 205 -19.36 -12.79 -17.17
N LEU A 206 -18.30 -12.87 -16.37
CA LEU A 206 -16.93 -12.57 -16.82
C LEU A 206 -16.47 -13.54 -17.92
N PHE A 207 -16.88 -14.80 -17.86
CA PHE A 207 -16.59 -15.79 -18.88
C PHE A 207 -17.36 -15.51 -20.18
N ASN A 208 -18.68 -15.29 -20.07
CA ASN A 208 -19.56 -15.08 -21.22
C ASN A 208 -19.31 -13.73 -21.94
N HIS A 209 -18.77 -12.74 -21.23
CA HIS A 209 -18.45 -11.42 -21.78
C HIS A 209 -16.94 -11.20 -21.90
N ASN A 210 -16.21 -12.26 -22.28
CA ASN A 210 -14.81 -12.22 -22.66
C ASN A 210 -14.71 -12.28 -24.21
N PRO A 211 -14.10 -11.30 -24.90
CA PRO A 211 -13.31 -10.18 -24.39
C PRO A 211 -14.15 -9.02 -23.82
N PRO A 212 -13.61 -8.26 -22.85
CA PRO A 212 -14.27 -7.05 -22.35
C PRO A 212 -14.32 -5.93 -23.41
N PRO A 213 -15.23 -4.95 -23.24
CA PRO A 213 -15.44 -3.87 -24.21
C PRO A 213 -14.25 -2.92 -24.37
N TRP A 214 -13.36 -2.83 -23.37
CA TRP A 214 -12.10 -2.08 -23.47
C TRP A 214 -10.94 -2.87 -24.12
N GLY A 215 -11.19 -4.10 -24.57
CA GLY A 215 -10.21 -4.97 -25.21
C GLY A 215 -9.31 -5.74 -24.23
N GLY A 216 -8.60 -6.74 -24.76
CA GLY A 216 -7.86 -7.72 -23.96
C GLY A 216 -8.69 -8.96 -23.66
N SER A 217 -8.36 -9.64 -22.57
CA SER A 217 -9.05 -10.85 -22.14
C SER A 217 -9.05 -10.95 -20.62
N HIS A 218 -10.08 -11.61 -20.08
CA HIS A 218 -10.16 -12.00 -18.68
C HIS A 218 -9.43 -13.31 -18.38
N ASP A 219 -8.77 -13.94 -19.35
CA ASP A 219 -8.13 -15.26 -19.19
C ASP A 219 -7.13 -15.29 -18.03
N PHE A 220 -6.28 -14.26 -17.90
CA PHE A 220 -5.34 -14.17 -16.78
C PHE A 220 -6.07 -14.17 -15.43
N LEU A 221 -7.17 -13.43 -15.31
CA LEU A 221 -7.99 -13.37 -14.08
C LEU A 221 -8.67 -14.72 -13.80
N LEU A 222 -9.20 -15.36 -14.84
CA LEU A 222 -9.86 -16.67 -14.73
C LEU A 222 -8.85 -17.75 -14.30
N ASP A 223 -7.69 -17.80 -14.96
CA ASP A 223 -6.61 -18.73 -14.64
C ASP A 223 -6.05 -18.51 -13.24
N LEU A 224 -5.87 -17.24 -12.85
CA LEU A 224 -5.41 -16.84 -11.54
C LEU A 224 -6.29 -17.40 -10.42
N TYR A 225 -7.61 -17.25 -10.54
CA TYR A 225 -8.54 -17.77 -9.54
C TYR A 225 -8.70 -19.29 -9.61
N ARG A 226 -8.60 -19.91 -10.80
CA ARG A 226 -8.57 -21.36 -10.96
C ARG A 226 -7.37 -22.01 -10.28
N GLN A 227 -6.17 -21.43 -10.45
CA GLN A 227 -4.94 -21.92 -9.82
C GLN A 227 -5.03 -21.81 -8.30
N ALA A 228 -5.55 -20.71 -7.78
CA ALA A 228 -5.65 -20.50 -6.34
C ALA A 228 -6.69 -21.41 -5.64
N ALA A 229 -7.56 -22.07 -6.41
CA ALA A 229 -8.48 -23.11 -5.93
C ALA A 229 -7.90 -24.53 -6.02
N GLY A 230 -6.62 -24.69 -6.40
CA GLY A 230 -5.97 -26.00 -6.51
C GLY A 230 -6.11 -26.68 -7.87
N GLY A 231 -6.36 -25.92 -8.94
CA GLY A 231 -6.39 -26.44 -10.32
C GLY A 231 -7.71 -27.10 -10.72
N GLU A 232 -8.54 -27.52 -9.76
CA GLU A 232 -9.92 -27.97 -10.00
C GLU A 232 -10.90 -26.80 -9.89
N CYS A 233 -10.95 -25.94 -10.90
CA CYS A 233 -12.18 -25.17 -11.15
C CYS A 233 -12.86 -25.81 -12.36
N PRO A 234 -13.83 -26.72 -12.17
CA PRO A 234 -14.60 -27.22 -13.27
C PRO A 234 -15.35 -26.02 -13.84
N VAL A 235 -15.00 -25.66 -15.07
CA VAL A 235 -15.77 -24.73 -15.88
C VAL A 235 -17.23 -25.12 -15.72
N VAL A 236 -18.03 -24.20 -15.16
CA VAL A 236 -19.39 -24.44 -14.64
C VAL A 236 -20.26 -25.10 -15.71
N LEU A 237 -20.29 -26.43 -15.67
CA LEU A 237 -21.28 -27.27 -16.34
C LEU A 237 -22.21 -27.95 -15.31
N ASP A 238 -21.86 -27.90 -14.02
CA ASP A 238 -22.63 -28.51 -12.93
C ASP A 238 -22.82 -27.53 -11.76
N LEU A 239 -24.08 -27.27 -11.40
CA LEU A 239 -24.51 -26.33 -10.34
C LEU A 239 -24.21 -26.83 -8.91
N ASP A 240 -23.82 -28.10 -8.76
CA ASP A 240 -23.59 -28.74 -7.46
C ASP A 240 -22.11 -28.77 -7.03
N THR A 241 -21.20 -28.08 -7.75
CA THR A 241 -19.77 -28.06 -7.42
C THR A 241 -19.35 -26.74 -6.72
N PRO A 242 -18.53 -26.77 -5.64
CA PRO A 242 -18.12 -25.56 -4.92
C PRO A 242 -17.36 -24.55 -5.80
N SER A 243 -17.82 -23.29 -5.80
CA SER A 243 -17.26 -22.19 -6.61
C SER A 243 -15.83 -21.77 -6.20
N CYS A 244 -14.94 -21.53 -7.17
CA CYS A 244 -13.55 -21.13 -6.96
C CYS A 244 -13.33 -19.65 -6.49
N GLY A 245 -14.34 -19.00 -5.87
CA GLY A 245 -14.34 -17.55 -5.60
C GLY A 245 -13.80 -17.07 -4.25
N GLY A 246 -13.30 -17.96 -3.38
CA GLY A 246 -12.83 -17.61 -2.03
C GLY A 246 -11.40 -17.05 -1.95
N SER A 247 -10.59 -17.20 -3.01
CA SER A 247 -9.20 -16.78 -2.99
C SER A 247 -9.05 -15.26 -3.12
N ARG A 248 -8.21 -14.67 -2.26
CA ARG A 248 -7.88 -13.25 -2.28
C ARG A 248 -6.39 -13.08 -2.56
N PHE A 249 -6.09 -12.48 -3.70
CA PHE A 249 -4.75 -12.04 -4.08
C PHE A 249 -4.40 -10.78 -3.29
N GLY A 250 -3.19 -10.72 -2.75
CA GLY A 250 -2.78 -9.60 -1.92
C GLY A 250 -1.28 -9.36 -1.97
N CYS A 251 -0.85 -8.43 -1.12
CA CYS A 251 0.54 -8.03 -1.07
C CYS A 251 1.48 -9.18 -0.69
N TRP A 252 2.57 -9.34 -1.46
CA TRP A 252 3.57 -10.38 -1.25
C TRP A 252 4.33 -10.22 0.07
N THR A 253 4.29 -9.02 0.66
CA THR A 253 4.88 -8.71 1.96
C THR A 253 3.93 -8.94 3.14
N CYS A 254 2.73 -9.50 2.93
CA CYS A 254 1.71 -9.63 3.97
C CYS A 254 2.12 -10.61 5.08
N THR A 255 2.49 -10.09 6.24
CA THR A 255 2.84 -10.91 7.43
C THR A 255 1.66 -11.21 8.37
N VAL A 256 0.44 -10.78 8.01
CA VAL A 256 -0.77 -10.96 8.84
C VAL A 256 -1.28 -12.39 8.80
N VAL A 257 -1.21 -13.02 7.62
CA VAL A 257 -1.60 -14.42 7.42
C VAL A 257 -0.47 -15.35 7.87
N LYS A 258 -0.77 -16.62 8.14
CA LYS A 258 0.29 -17.56 8.51
C LYS A 258 1.19 -17.81 7.30
N GLU A 259 0.56 -18.21 6.20
CA GLU A 259 1.14 -18.59 4.91
C GLU A 259 0.44 -17.79 3.80
N ASP A 260 1.22 -17.37 2.80
CA ASP A 260 0.68 -16.72 1.60
C ASP A 260 0.37 -17.78 0.55
N LYS A 261 -0.88 -18.28 0.58
CA LYS A 261 -1.35 -19.30 -0.37
C LYS A 261 -1.35 -18.81 -1.81
N SER A 262 -1.51 -17.51 -2.04
CA SER A 262 -1.48 -16.96 -3.38
C SER A 262 -0.08 -17.02 -3.96
N MET A 263 0.91 -16.57 -3.18
CA MET A 263 2.30 -16.63 -3.58
C MET A 263 2.75 -18.08 -3.80
N GLN A 264 2.38 -18.98 -2.88
CA GLN A 264 2.69 -20.40 -3.03
C GLN A 264 2.04 -21.00 -4.28
N GLY A 265 0.79 -20.64 -4.57
CA GLY A 265 0.09 -21.09 -5.78
C GLY A 265 0.79 -20.67 -7.08
N PHE A 266 1.39 -19.47 -7.13
CA PHE A 266 2.20 -19.04 -8.28
C PHE A 266 3.48 -19.85 -8.41
N ILE A 267 4.17 -20.07 -7.30
CA ILE A 267 5.42 -20.83 -7.27
C ILE A 267 5.15 -22.28 -7.74
N ASP A 268 4.08 -22.89 -7.23
CA ASP A 268 3.67 -24.26 -7.56
C ASP A 268 3.18 -24.37 -9.02
N SER A 269 2.63 -23.30 -9.59
CA SER A 269 2.19 -23.25 -10.99
C SER A 269 3.28 -22.90 -12.00
N GLY A 270 4.53 -22.68 -11.54
CA GLY A 270 5.71 -22.54 -12.38
C GLY A 270 6.46 -21.21 -12.24
N GLU A 271 5.94 -20.24 -11.48
CA GLU A 271 6.58 -18.94 -11.23
C GLU A 271 7.64 -19.04 -10.12
N THR A 272 8.56 -20.01 -10.23
CA THR A 272 9.55 -20.35 -9.18
C THR A 272 10.51 -19.21 -8.85
N TRP A 273 10.65 -18.23 -9.75
CA TRP A 273 11.44 -17.01 -9.51
C TRP A 273 10.88 -16.15 -8.36
N MET A 274 9.62 -16.36 -7.94
CA MET A 274 9.04 -15.67 -6.77
C MET A 274 9.47 -16.27 -5.43
N GLN A 275 10.14 -17.43 -5.42
CA GLN A 275 10.59 -18.10 -4.19
C GLN A 275 11.39 -17.18 -3.24
N PRO A 276 12.36 -16.35 -3.71
CA PRO A 276 13.07 -15.42 -2.83
C PRO A 276 12.16 -14.37 -2.17
N LEU A 277 11.06 -13.98 -2.81
CA LEU A 277 10.07 -13.05 -2.23
C LEU A 277 9.29 -13.70 -1.09
N ALA A 278 8.88 -14.96 -1.28
CA ALA A 278 8.19 -15.74 -0.26
C ALA A 278 9.08 -15.98 0.97
N GLU A 279 10.35 -16.34 0.74
CA GLU A 279 11.36 -16.51 1.79
C GLU A 279 11.61 -15.21 2.55
N PHE A 280 11.79 -14.10 1.83
CA PHE A 280 11.98 -12.78 2.45
C PHE A 280 10.78 -12.36 3.30
N ARG A 281 9.56 -12.61 2.84
CA ARG A 281 8.33 -12.35 3.61
C ARG A 281 8.29 -13.19 4.89
N ASN A 282 8.68 -14.46 4.83
CA ASN A 282 8.69 -15.34 6.00
C ASN A 282 9.77 -14.88 6.99
N TRP A 283 10.95 -14.52 6.50
CA TRP A 283 12.01 -13.92 7.30
C TRP A 283 11.55 -12.61 7.98
N LEU A 284 10.86 -11.70 7.28
CA LEU A 284 10.29 -10.48 7.88
C LEU A 284 9.28 -10.75 9.00
N LYS A 285 8.64 -11.91 9.00
CA LYS A 285 7.73 -12.33 10.06
C LYS A 285 8.50 -12.83 11.28
N GLU A 286 9.61 -13.53 11.08
CA GLU A 286 10.50 -14.02 12.15
C GLU A 286 11.25 -12.86 12.82
N VAL A 287 11.88 -11.99 12.03
CA VAL A 287 12.68 -10.84 12.49
C VAL A 287 11.87 -9.88 13.34
N ARG A 288 10.57 -9.73 13.08
CA ARG A 288 9.69 -8.90 13.92
C ARG A 288 9.65 -9.38 15.38
N GLU A 289 9.76 -10.68 15.60
CA GLU A 289 9.65 -11.29 16.94
C GLU A 289 11.01 -11.39 17.66
N MET A 290 12.13 -11.13 16.96
CA MET A 290 13.49 -11.17 17.52
C MET A 290 13.76 -9.94 18.41
N PRO A 291 13.99 -10.09 19.73
CA PRO A 291 14.22 -8.95 20.63
C PRO A 291 15.42 -8.07 20.24
N GLU A 292 16.51 -8.66 19.76
CA GLU A 292 17.73 -8.00 19.29
C GLU A 292 17.49 -7.07 18.08
N CYS A 293 16.42 -7.34 17.33
CA CYS A 293 16.00 -6.53 16.20
C CYS A 293 15.10 -5.36 16.63
N ARG A 294 14.77 -5.22 17.92
CA ARG A 294 13.76 -4.27 18.44
C ARG A 294 14.39 -3.33 19.47
N LEU A 295 14.02 -2.06 19.40
CA LEU A 295 14.33 -1.12 20.48
C LEU A 295 13.45 -1.44 21.71
N ALA A 296 13.99 -1.28 22.92
CA ALA A 296 13.27 -1.58 24.17
C ALA A 296 12.13 -0.60 24.52
N VAL A 297 12.08 0.56 23.86
CA VAL A 297 11.13 1.64 24.12
C VAL A 297 10.32 1.94 22.85
N ARG A 298 9.01 2.04 23.01
CA ARG A 298 8.09 2.40 21.93
C ARG A 298 8.19 3.88 21.57
N ARG A 299 7.66 4.26 20.40
CA ARG A 299 7.71 5.66 19.94
C ARG A 299 6.93 6.65 20.82
N ASP A 300 5.97 6.16 21.61
CA ASP A 300 5.23 6.96 22.60
C ASP A 300 5.98 7.09 23.95
N GLY A 301 7.17 6.49 24.07
CA GLY A 301 7.98 6.50 25.28
C GLY A 301 7.62 5.40 26.29
N SER A 302 6.64 4.54 26.00
CA SER A 302 6.29 3.41 26.87
C SER A 302 7.25 2.22 26.68
N ASP A 303 7.41 1.43 27.76
CA ASP A 303 8.24 0.22 27.74
C ASP A 303 7.58 -0.89 26.90
N GLY A 304 8.42 -1.64 26.19
CA GLY A 304 8.01 -2.77 25.37
C GLY A 304 8.60 -2.70 23.96
N PRO A 305 8.39 -3.73 23.12
CA PRO A 305 9.08 -3.87 21.84
C PRO A 305 8.75 -2.72 20.88
N GLY A 306 9.64 -1.73 20.85
CA GLY A 306 9.61 -0.54 20.04
C GLY A 306 10.00 -0.80 18.59
N PRO A 307 10.30 0.23 17.79
CA PRO A 307 10.65 0.08 16.38
C PRO A 307 11.82 -0.89 16.14
N PHE A 308 11.99 -1.33 14.90
CA PHE A 308 13.22 -2.02 14.48
C PHE A 308 14.46 -1.18 14.82
N SER A 309 15.52 -1.85 15.28
CA SER A 309 16.83 -1.24 15.53
C SER A 309 17.44 -0.71 14.22
N PRO A 310 18.35 0.28 14.30
CA PRO A 310 19.10 0.76 13.14
C PRO A 310 19.75 -0.35 12.31
N GLU A 311 20.38 -1.32 12.98
CA GLU A 311 21.09 -2.45 12.37
C GLU A 311 20.11 -3.35 11.63
N CYS A 312 18.99 -3.68 12.26
CA CYS A 312 17.94 -4.48 11.65
C CYS A 312 17.35 -3.79 10.41
N ARG A 313 17.11 -2.47 10.46
CA ARG A 313 16.62 -1.70 9.31
C ARG A 313 17.61 -1.74 8.13
N LYS A 314 18.92 -1.65 8.41
CA LYS A 314 19.98 -1.78 7.40
C LYS A 314 19.99 -3.17 6.78
N GLU A 315 19.88 -4.21 7.60
CA GLU A 315 19.83 -5.60 7.13
C GLU A 315 18.61 -5.87 6.24
N ILE A 316 17.42 -5.40 6.65
CA ILE A 316 16.20 -5.53 5.86
C ILE A 316 16.36 -4.85 4.49
N LEU A 317 16.91 -3.63 4.46
CA LEU A 317 17.14 -2.91 3.20
C LEU A 317 18.15 -3.65 2.31
N GLU A 318 19.25 -4.12 2.87
CA GLU A 318 20.27 -4.86 2.12
C GLU A 318 19.72 -6.14 1.49
N LYS A 319 18.96 -6.93 2.23
CA LYS A 319 18.32 -8.14 1.70
C LYS A 319 17.30 -7.81 0.61
N LEU A 320 16.51 -6.75 0.78
CA LEU A 320 15.54 -6.31 -0.23
C LEU A 320 16.25 -5.91 -1.54
N LEU A 321 17.29 -5.08 -1.46
CA LEU A 321 18.08 -4.63 -2.62
C LEU A 321 18.82 -5.79 -3.30
N LYS A 322 19.28 -6.78 -2.52
CA LYS A 322 19.86 -8.01 -3.08
C LYS A 322 18.83 -8.77 -3.93
N ILE A 323 17.61 -8.95 -3.42
CA ILE A 323 16.55 -9.63 -4.15
C ILE A 323 16.15 -8.85 -5.41
N GLU A 324 16.03 -7.51 -5.31
CA GLU A 324 15.80 -6.65 -6.48
C GLU A 324 16.82 -6.90 -7.59
N ARG A 325 18.11 -6.88 -7.23
CA ARG A 325 19.21 -7.12 -8.17
C ARG A 325 19.15 -8.52 -8.78
N ASP A 326 18.97 -9.54 -7.95
CA ASP A 326 19.01 -10.94 -8.36
C ASP A 326 17.83 -11.31 -9.28
N LEU A 327 16.66 -10.68 -9.08
CA LEU A 327 15.47 -10.87 -9.92
C LEU A 327 15.36 -9.85 -11.07
N GLY A 328 16.16 -8.79 -11.08
CA GLY A 328 16.03 -7.69 -12.04
C GLY A 328 14.73 -6.89 -11.89
N LEU A 329 14.19 -6.81 -10.67
CA LEU A 329 12.92 -6.14 -10.36
C LEU A 329 13.14 -4.89 -9.51
N THR A 330 12.23 -3.93 -9.63
CA THR A 330 12.14 -2.78 -8.71
C THR A 330 11.03 -3.03 -7.70
N LEU A 331 11.41 -3.45 -6.49
CA LEU A 331 10.57 -3.70 -5.31
C LEU A 331 10.48 -2.50 -4.36
N VAL A 332 11.46 -1.59 -4.38
CA VAL A 332 11.48 -0.31 -3.66
C VAL A 332 11.83 0.83 -4.63
N SER A 333 11.03 1.88 -4.63
CA SER A 333 11.24 3.03 -5.52
C SER A 333 12.36 3.95 -5.03
N ASP A 334 12.93 4.75 -5.93
CA ASP A 334 13.96 5.73 -5.57
C ASP A 334 13.42 6.82 -4.63
N GLU A 335 12.12 7.16 -4.72
CA GLU A 335 11.45 8.05 -3.78
C GLU A 335 11.40 7.47 -2.36
N GLU A 336 11.11 6.17 -2.25
CA GLU A 336 11.13 5.46 -0.96
C GLU A 336 12.55 5.39 -0.39
N LEU A 337 13.56 5.11 -1.20
CA LEU A 337 14.96 5.09 -0.76
C LEU A 337 15.42 6.47 -0.25
N ARG A 338 15.08 7.55 -0.96
CA ARG A 338 15.35 8.93 -0.50
C ARG A 338 14.64 9.24 0.82
N TYR A 339 13.39 8.81 0.96
CA TYR A 339 12.65 8.98 2.21
C TYR A 339 13.25 8.17 3.35
N ILE A 340 13.63 6.91 3.11
CA ILE A 340 14.31 6.05 4.09
C ILE A 340 15.60 6.72 4.57
N GLN A 341 16.42 7.20 3.64
CA GLN A 341 17.65 7.92 3.98
C GLN A 341 17.37 9.18 4.79
N THR A 342 16.32 9.93 4.46
CA THR A 342 15.92 11.13 5.22
C THR A 342 15.48 10.79 6.65
N GLU A 343 14.79 9.68 6.86
CA GLU A 343 14.38 9.22 8.19
C GLU A 343 15.56 8.65 9.00
N TRP A 344 16.47 7.91 8.37
CA TRP A 344 17.67 7.42 9.03
C TRP A 344 18.63 8.56 9.36
N ARG A 345 18.87 9.44 8.38
CA ARG A 345 18.96 10.91 8.49
C ARG A 345 18.76 11.39 9.91
N ARG A 346 17.45 11.47 10.20
CA ARG A 346 16.76 11.97 11.39
C ARG A 346 17.01 11.18 12.67
N GLU A 347 17.23 9.88 12.58
CA GLU A 347 17.25 9.03 13.76
C GLU A 347 18.65 8.58 14.19
N PHE A 348 19.53 8.17 13.28
CA PHE A 348 20.80 7.50 13.62
C PHE A 348 21.90 7.46 12.52
N ASP A 349 21.64 7.90 11.28
CA ASP A 349 22.54 7.61 10.15
C ASP A 349 23.04 8.86 9.42
N LEU A 350 24.17 9.42 9.84
CA LEU A 350 24.83 10.51 9.11
C LEU A 350 25.70 10.05 7.94
N ALA A 351 25.96 8.75 7.82
CA ALA A 351 26.88 8.20 6.81
C ALA A 351 26.18 7.85 5.48
N GLU A 352 24.92 8.23 5.32
CA GLU A 352 24.13 7.97 4.11
C GLU A 352 24.08 6.47 3.72
N ALA A 353 23.89 5.60 4.72
CA ALA A 353 23.97 4.16 4.56
C ALA A 353 22.90 3.59 3.60
N ALA A 354 21.68 4.14 3.57
CA ALA A 354 20.65 3.68 2.64
C ALA A 354 21.05 3.98 1.18
N THR A 355 21.58 5.17 0.92
CA THR A 355 22.10 5.56 -0.40
C THR A 355 23.31 4.72 -0.79
N ALA A 356 24.24 4.49 0.14
CA ALA A 356 25.42 3.66 -0.09
C ALA A 356 25.05 2.19 -0.40
N LEU A 357 24.07 1.63 0.33
CA LEU A 357 23.52 0.30 0.07
C LEU A 357 22.86 0.26 -1.31
N ALA A 358 22.01 1.23 -1.64
CA ALA A 358 21.38 1.32 -2.96
C ALA A 358 22.43 1.31 -4.08
N TYR A 359 23.49 2.11 -3.96
CA TYR A 359 24.58 2.16 -4.93
C TYR A 359 25.31 0.81 -5.06
N ARG A 360 25.60 0.13 -3.94
CA ARG A 360 26.24 -1.20 -3.92
C ARG A 360 25.46 -2.24 -4.73
N TYR A 361 24.13 -2.15 -4.73
CA TYR A 361 23.24 -3.05 -5.48
C TYR A 361 22.80 -2.50 -6.85
N GLY A 362 23.49 -1.47 -7.36
CA GLY A 362 23.31 -0.97 -8.72
C GLY A 362 22.23 0.11 -8.90
N ARG A 363 21.65 0.63 -7.81
CA ARG A 363 20.68 1.73 -7.85
C ARG A 363 21.38 3.08 -7.73
N ARG A 364 21.31 3.90 -8.78
CA ARG A 364 21.84 5.27 -8.79
C ARG A 364 20.72 6.24 -8.42
N ILE A 365 20.69 6.67 -7.17
CA ILE A 365 19.72 7.64 -6.69
C ILE A 365 20.33 9.03 -6.87
N GLU A 366 19.76 9.85 -7.75
CA GLU A 366 20.10 11.27 -7.82
C GLU A 366 19.68 11.93 -6.50
N ASP A 367 20.68 12.41 -5.77
CA ASP A 367 20.45 13.08 -4.52
C ASP A 367 20.17 14.57 -4.79
N ASN A 368 18.89 14.90 -4.88
CA ASN A 368 18.41 16.28 -5.04
C ASN A 368 18.63 17.13 -3.76
N THR A 369 19.34 16.61 -2.74
CA THR A 369 19.83 17.42 -1.62
C THR A 369 21.16 18.13 -1.91
N GLN A 370 21.36 18.60 -3.14
CA GLN A 370 22.47 19.50 -3.52
C GLN A 370 22.55 20.81 -2.70
N GLY A 371 21.58 21.09 -1.81
CA GLY A 371 21.64 22.17 -0.81
C GLY A 371 22.06 21.75 0.61
N MET A 372 22.28 20.46 0.88
CA MET A 372 22.64 19.95 2.22
C MET A 372 23.91 19.07 2.23
N MET A 373 24.57 18.89 1.08
CA MET A 373 25.79 18.11 0.96
C MET A 373 27.03 18.89 1.42
N ASN A 374 27.85 18.21 2.22
CA ASN A 374 29.16 18.61 2.73
C ASN A 374 29.16 19.69 3.82
N ILE A 375 28.73 19.32 5.02
CA ILE A 375 29.48 19.75 6.20
C ILE A 375 30.10 18.48 6.79
N LYS A 376 31.31 18.15 6.34
CA LYS A 376 32.25 17.50 7.26
C LYS A 376 32.46 18.52 8.38
N LEU A 377 32.33 18.10 9.65
CA LEU A 377 32.90 18.90 10.73
C LEU A 377 34.34 19.23 10.30
N PRO A 378 34.79 20.49 10.40
CA PRO A 378 36.17 20.79 10.12
C PRO A 378 37.04 19.87 10.98
N SER A 379 38.22 19.52 10.48
CA SER A 379 39.04 18.42 11.02
C SER A 379 39.32 18.55 12.52
N ILE A 380 39.31 19.78 13.04
CA ILE A 380 39.56 20.09 14.45
C ILE A 380 38.35 19.68 15.29
N GLU A 381 37.14 20.05 14.90
CA GLU A 381 35.91 19.74 15.62
C GLU A 381 35.61 18.24 15.62
N GLN A 382 35.93 17.54 14.53
CA GLN A 382 35.82 16.08 14.47
C GLN A 382 36.83 15.40 15.43
N GLN A 383 38.06 15.91 15.47
CA GLN A 383 39.11 15.36 16.33
C GLN A 383 38.83 15.62 17.82
N VAL A 384 38.33 16.81 18.17
CA VAL A 384 37.83 17.12 19.52
C VAL A 384 36.67 16.21 19.91
N LEU A 385 35.79 15.87 18.96
CA LEU A 385 34.68 14.95 19.21
C LEU A 385 35.16 13.54 19.51
N ASP A 386 36.08 13.04 18.67
CA ASP A 386 36.65 11.70 18.80
C ASP A 386 37.45 11.57 20.11
N ASP A 387 38.20 12.61 20.49
CA ASP A 387 38.93 12.69 21.76
C ASP A 387 37.98 12.69 22.97
N LEU A 388 36.89 13.48 22.93
CA LEU A 388 35.89 13.53 24.00
C LEU A 388 35.09 12.24 24.15
N ILE A 389 34.78 11.55 23.04
CA ILE A 389 34.14 10.23 23.05
C ILE A 389 35.06 9.20 23.72
N ALA A 390 36.36 9.23 23.39
CA ALA A 390 37.36 8.35 23.97
C ALA A 390 37.61 8.63 25.46
N GLU A 391 37.62 9.90 25.87
CA GLU A 391 37.93 10.31 27.25
C GLU A 391 36.76 10.11 28.23
N HIS A 392 35.51 10.29 27.78
CA HIS A 392 34.34 10.28 28.66
C HIS A 392 33.42 9.06 28.52
N ALA A 393 33.80 8.03 27.74
CA ALA A 393 33.00 6.83 27.47
C ALA A 393 31.54 7.16 27.07
N VAL A 394 31.36 8.26 26.35
CA VAL A 394 30.04 8.75 25.93
C VAL A 394 29.57 7.90 24.76
N ASN A 395 28.31 7.49 24.77
CA ASN A 395 27.72 6.77 23.64
C ASN A 395 27.92 7.60 22.34
N PRO A 396 28.69 7.11 21.35
CA PRO A 396 28.97 7.86 20.12
C PRO A 396 27.70 8.29 19.38
N ASP A 397 26.64 7.47 19.47
CA ASP A 397 25.33 7.74 18.87
C ASP A 397 24.60 8.90 19.56
N LEU A 398 24.79 9.10 20.88
CA LEU A 398 24.23 10.25 21.60
C LEU A 398 24.93 11.56 21.18
N VAL A 399 26.25 11.52 21.04
CA VAL A 399 27.07 12.67 20.66
C VAL A 399 26.68 13.16 19.26
N ASP A 400 26.53 12.22 18.32
CA ASP A 400 26.07 12.50 16.97
C ASP A 400 24.65 13.11 16.95
N LYS A 401 23.72 12.54 17.72
CA LYS A 401 22.35 13.06 17.89
C LYS A 401 22.30 14.47 18.48
N LEU A 402 23.23 14.83 19.36
CA LEU A 402 23.31 16.16 20.00
C LEU A 402 23.89 17.21 19.06
N LEU A 403 24.99 16.89 18.38
CA LEU A 403 25.56 17.71 17.31
C LEU A 403 24.52 18.04 16.26
N ARG A 404 23.72 17.04 15.90
CA ARG A 404 22.68 17.18 14.90
C ARG A 404 21.53 18.11 15.32
N LEU A 405 21.14 18.04 16.59
CA LEU A 405 20.15 18.92 17.20
C LEU A 405 20.58 20.40 17.10
N VAL A 406 21.85 20.65 17.38
CA VAL A 406 22.45 21.98 17.43
C VAL A 406 22.71 22.54 16.03
N LEU A 407 23.23 21.72 15.11
CA LEU A 407 23.66 22.17 13.79
C LEU A 407 22.51 22.28 12.77
N TYR A 408 21.45 21.49 12.93
CA TYR A 408 20.40 21.38 11.91
C TYR A 408 19.01 21.75 12.42
N ASP A 409 18.56 21.17 13.54
CA ASP A 409 17.18 21.39 14.04
C ASP A 409 17.02 22.79 14.67
N TYR A 410 18.10 23.34 15.23
CA TYR A 410 18.13 24.65 15.89
C TYR A 410 19.25 25.56 15.35
N LYS A 411 19.49 25.52 14.04
CA LYS A 411 20.52 26.32 13.35
C LYS A 411 20.50 27.81 13.74
N ASP A 412 19.31 28.36 14.01
CA ASP A 412 19.12 29.66 14.67
C ASP A 412 18.96 29.48 16.19
N LEU A 413 20.08 29.29 16.89
CA LEU A 413 20.16 29.06 18.34
C LEU A 413 19.43 30.13 19.19
N TYR A 414 19.15 31.29 18.60
CA TYR A 414 18.50 32.42 19.25
C TYR A 414 16.98 32.30 19.41
N ARG A 415 16.27 31.44 18.66
CA ARG A 415 14.80 31.46 18.64
C ARG A 415 14.09 30.57 19.66
N ASN A 416 14.73 29.53 20.23
CA ASN A 416 14.04 28.68 21.21
C ASN A 416 14.97 27.81 22.09
N LYS A 417 15.87 28.45 22.86
CA LYS A 417 16.84 27.80 23.77
C LYS A 417 16.20 26.78 24.74
N ALA A 418 14.99 27.06 25.23
CA ALA A 418 14.26 26.18 26.15
C ALA A 418 13.71 24.89 25.49
N ALA A 419 13.45 24.92 24.19
CA ALA A 419 13.03 23.73 23.45
C ALA A 419 14.24 22.85 23.09
N LEU A 420 15.37 23.48 22.71
CA LEU A 420 16.65 22.80 22.51
C LEU A 420 17.10 22.06 23.78
N GLN A 421 17.09 22.74 24.94
CA GLN A 421 17.49 22.14 26.22
C GLN A 421 16.61 20.93 26.60
N ARG A 422 15.29 21.01 26.38
CA ARG A 422 14.39 19.89 26.64
C ARG A 422 14.67 18.69 25.73
N GLU A 423 14.94 18.93 24.46
CA GLU A 423 15.21 17.84 23.50
C GLU A 423 16.59 17.20 23.72
N ILE A 424 17.60 18.00 24.09
CA ILE A 424 18.92 17.51 24.54
C ILE A 424 18.74 16.60 25.77
N ALA A 425 18.03 17.07 26.81
CA ALA A 425 17.79 16.30 28.03
C ALA A 425 17.06 14.98 27.72
N LYS A 426 16.03 15.03 26.88
CA LYS A 426 15.27 13.84 26.46
C LYS A 426 16.13 12.81 25.75
N ARG A 427 17.04 13.23 24.84
CA ARG A 427 17.94 12.30 24.12
C ARG A 427 18.99 11.69 25.05
N ILE A 428 19.50 12.44 26.01
CA ILE A 428 20.41 11.94 27.06
C ILE A 428 19.69 10.89 27.93
N GLU A 429 18.48 11.17 28.40
CA GLU A 429 17.69 10.22 29.20
C GLU A 429 17.38 8.91 28.46
N VAL A 430 17.02 9.00 27.17
CA VAL A 430 16.78 7.81 26.34
C VAL A 430 18.05 6.98 26.18
N SER A 431 19.19 7.63 25.94
CA SER A 431 20.48 6.92 25.81
C SER A 431 20.87 6.23 27.11
N LEU A 432 20.70 6.88 28.26
CA LEU A 432 21.04 6.29 29.56
C LEU A 432 20.17 5.05 29.86
N LYS A 433 18.87 5.11 29.56
CA LYS A 433 17.96 3.96 29.70
C LYS A 433 18.33 2.78 28.80
N GLN A 434 18.80 3.06 27.59
CA GLN A 434 19.28 2.02 26.66
C GLN A 434 20.55 1.35 27.18
N THR A 435 21.53 2.12 27.67
CA THR A 435 22.76 1.58 28.25
C THR A 435 22.49 0.73 29.50
N ASP A 436 21.66 1.20 30.44
CA ASP A 436 21.31 0.43 31.65
C ASP A 436 20.58 -0.90 31.34
N SER A 437 19.74 -0.92 30.29
CA SER A 437 19.07 -2.15 29.85
C SER A 437 20.03 -3.18 29.23
N SER A 438 21.08 -2.72 28.53
CA SER A 438 22.14 -3.57 27.97
C SER A 438 23.05 -4.18 29.05
N VAL A 439 23.33 -3.42 30.13
CA VAL A 439 24.12 -3.91 31.28
C VAL A 439 23.34 -4.93 32.11
N ARG A 440 22.03 -4.72 32.31
CA ARG A 440 21.18 -5.70 33.02
C ARG A 440 20.97 -7.01 32.26
N SER A 441 20.94 -6.98 30.93
CA SER A 441 20.82 -8.19 30.10
C SER A 441 22.16 -8.94 29.97
N GLY A 442 23.31 -8.24 30.09
CA GLY A 442 24.63 -8.87 30.17
C GLY A 442 24.90 -9.62 31.48
N ASN A 443 24.44 -9.09 32.63
CA ASN A 443 24.65 -9.74 33.93
C ASN A 443 23.78 -10.99 34.18
N LEU A 444 22.72 -11.21 33.38
CA LEU A 444 21.88 -12.41 33.43
C LEU A 444 22.47 -13.61 32.63
N LEU A 445 23.58 -13.41 31.92
CA LEU A 445 24.26 -14.45 31.14
C LEU A 445 25.56 -14.94 31.80
N THR A 446 25.89 -14.46 33.01
CA THR A 446 27.12 -14.82 33.76
C THR A 446 26.86 -15.37 35.16
N GLU A 447 25.67 -15.92 35.43
CA GLU A 447 25.42 -16.79 36.59
C GLU A 447 24.91 -18.17 36.17
#